data_AF-A0A3C1UFB9-F1
#
_entry.id   AF-A0A3C1UFB9-F1
#
_cell.length_a   1.000
_cell.length_b   1.000
_cell.length_c   1.000
_cell.angle_alpha   90.00
_cell.angle_beta   90.00
_cell.angle_gamma   90.00
#
_symmetry.space_group_name_H-M   'P 1'
#
loop_
_entity.id
_entity.type
_entity.pdbx_description
1 polymer ?
#
loop_
_entity_poly.entity_id
_entity_poly.type
_entity_poly.pdbx_seq_one_letter_code
_entity_poly.pdbx_strand_id
1 'polypeptide(L)'
;GKGNTLIDGFTPDQRFYLSYANVWAANITKEEILRRTKVDPHSLGKNRVNVALRNLETFFNAFGIKAGDAMFRAEEDRVSIW
;
A
#
# COMPACT_ATOMS: atom_id res chain seq x y z
N GLY A 1 9.55 -0.53 -13.43
CA GLY A 1 10.92 -1.00 -13.75
C GLY A 1 11.06 -1.15 -15.26
N LYS A 2 12.17 -0.73 -15.88
CA LYS A 2 12.28 -0.69 -17.36
C LYS A 2 12.13 -2.09 -17.97
N GLY A 3 11.03 -2.32 -18.69
CA GLY A 3 10.66 -3.59 -19.33
C GLY A 3 9.17 -3.88 -19.17
N ASN A 4 8.56 -4.68 -20.07
CA ASN A 4 7.16 -5.11 -19.94
C ASN A 4 7.03 -6.60 -19.61
N THR A 5 8.13 -7.21 -19.12
CA THR A 5 8.20 -8.64 -18.83
C THR A 5 7.42 -8.96 -17.56
N LEU A 6 6.46 -9.85 -17.71
CA LEU A 6 5.74 -10.46 -16.59
C LEU A 6 6.66 -11.44 -15.88
N ILE A 7 6.69 -11.37 -14.55
CA ILE A 7 7.35 -12.36 -13.68
C ILE A 7 6.27 -12.83 -12.71
N ASP A 8 6.03 -14.14 -12.67
CA ASP A 8 4.95 -14.76 -11.90
C ASP A 8 3.57 -14.14 -12.18
N GLY A 9 3.35 -13.68 -13.42
CA GLY A 9 2.11 -13.02 -13.85
C GLY A 9 1.99 -11.54 -13.49
N PHE A 10 2.97 -10.95 -12.79
CA PHE A 10 2.92 -9.55 -12.38
C PHE A 10 3.77 -8.64 -13.27
N THR A 11 3.25 -7.44 -13.56
CA THR A 11 4.00 -6.37 -14.23
C THR A 11 5.10 -5.81 -13.31
N PRO A 12 6.14 -5.15 -13.85
CA PRO A 12 7.18 -4.54 -13.00
C PRO A 12 6.64 -3.54 -11.98
N ASP A 13 5.58 -2.80 -12.32
CA ASP A 13 4.99 -1.81 -11.41
C ASP A 13 4.18 -2.49 -10.31
N GLN A 14 3.42 -3.55 -10.62
CA GLN A 14 2.77 -4.38 -9.60
C GLN A 14 3.81 -4.98 -8.64
N ARG A 15 4.94 -5.48 -9.15
CA ARG A 15 6.02 -6.04 -8.32
C ARG A 15 6.66 -5.00 -7.40
N PHE A 16 6.77 -3.74 -7.84
CA PHE A 16 7.23 -2.65 -6.97
C PHE A 16 6.32 -2.51 -5.75
N TYR A 17 5.01 -2.45 -5.95
CA TYR A 17 4.05 -2.33 -4.84
C TYR A 17 3.98 -3.58 -3.97
N LEU A 18 4.08 -4.78 -4.56
CA LEU A 18 4.17 -6.03 -3.79
C LEU A 18 5.44 -6.06 -2.93
N SER A 19 6.58 -5.63 -3.47
CA SER A 19 7.83 -5.51 -2.70
C SER A 19 7.70 -4.50 -1.57
N TYR A 20 7.13 -3.32 -1.84
CA TYR A 20 6.83 -2.31 -0.82
C TYR A 20 5.94 -2.86 0.30
N ALA A 21 4.88 -3.60 -0.04
CA ALA A 21 4.00 -4.22 0.94
C ALA A 21 4.72 -5.27 1.79
N ASN A 22 5.58 -6.09 1.18
CA ASN A 22 6.33 -7.15 1.86
C ASN A 22 7.33 -6.60 2.89
N VAL A 23 7.93 -5.42 2.67
CA VAL A 23 8.81 -4.77 3.66
C VAL A 23 8.09 -4.52 4.99
N TRP A 24 6.78 -4.29 4.96
CA TRP A 24 5.96 -3.99 6.13
C TRP A 24 5.09 -5.16 6.60
N ALA A 25 5.28 -6.34 6.02
CA ALA A 25 4.55 -7.53 6.42
C ALA A 25 4.89 -7.89 7.88
N ALA A 26 3.87 -7.96 8.73
CA ALA A 26 4.04 -8.25 10.14
C ALA A 26 2.86 -9.06 10.66
N ASN A 27 3.16 -10.03 11.53
CA ASN A 27 2.18 -10.73 12.33
C ASN A 27 2.48 -10.45 13.81
N ILE A 28 1.67 -9.59 14.43
CA ILE A 28 1.85 -9.13 15.81
C ILE A 28 0.56 -9.32 16.60
N THR A 29 0.68 -9.55 17.90
CA THR A 29 -0.48 -9.80 18.77
C THR A 29 -1.33 -8.54 18.96
N LYS A 30 -2.56 -8.70 19.45
CA LYS A 30 -3.46 -7.57 19.73
C LYS A 30 -2.88 -6.63 20.80
N GLU A 31 -2.17 -7.19 21.77
CA GLU A 31 -1.51 -6.45 22.85
C GLU A 31 -0.38 -5.57 22.27
N GLU A 32 0.41 -6.10 21.34
CA GLU A 32 1.47 -5.33 20.69
C GLU A 32 0.92 -4.26 19.75
N ILE A 33 -0.19 -4.54 19.05
CA ILE A 33 -0.93 -3.52 18.28
C ILE A 33 -1.32 -2.37 19.21
N LEU A 34 -1.97 -2.67 20.34
CA LEU A 34 -2.40 -1.67 21.32
C LEU A 34 -1.22 -0.88 21.89
N ARG A 35 -0.12 -1.56 22.22
CA ARG A 35 1.08 -0.91 22.76
C ARG A 35 1.67 0.05 21.73
N ARG A 36 1.93 -0.40 20.50
CA ARG A 36 2.52 0.44 19.43
C ARG A 36 1.64 1.62 19.10
N THR A 37 0.32 1.45 19.02
CA THR A 37 -0.61 2.58 18.81
C THR A 37 -0.46 3.69 19.85
N LYS A 38 0.00 3.38 21.07
CA LYS A 38 0.18 4.38 22.14
C LYS A 38 1.58 4.98 22.21
N VAL A 39 2.62 4.21 21.88
CA VAL A 39 4.01 4.58 22.21
C VAL A 39 4.93 4.72 20.99
N ASP A 40 4.54 4.18 19.84
CA ASP A 40 5.32 4.29 18.61
C ASP A 40 4.73 5.44 17.77
N PRO A 41 5.53 6.47 17.42
CA PRO A 41 5.04 7.57 16.59
C PRO A 41 4.71 7.12 15.16
N HIS A 42 5.14 5.93 14.76
CA HIS A 42 4.88 5.44 13.43
C HIS A 42 3.54 4.70 13.29
N SER A 43 2.95 4.84 12.11
CA SER A 43 1.82 4.00 11.71
C SER A 43 2.18 2.51 11.71
N LEU A 44 1.21 1.66 12.06
CA LEU A 44 1.32 0.20 11.95
C LEU A 44 1.61 -0.23 10.50
N GLY A 45 2.31 -1.34 10.31
CA GLY A 45 2.72 -1.83 8.97
C GLY A 45 1.58 -1.89 7.95
N LYS A 46 0.42 -2.45 8.34
CA LYS A 46 -0.78 -2.48 7.49
C LYS A 46 -1.24 -1.08 7.04
N ASN A 47 -1.17 -0.09 7.93
CA ASN A 47 -1.58 1.28 7.62
C ASN A 47 -0.54 2.01 6.77
N ARG A 48 0.76 1.75 7.01
CA ARG A 48 1.86 2.25 6.15
C ARG A 48 1.68 1.83 4.70
N VAL A 49 1.15 0.64 4.45
CA VAL A 49 0.85 0.15 3.10
C VAL A 49 -0.50 0.67 2.61
N ASN A 50 -1.59 0.30 3.28
CA ASN A 50 -2.93 0.49 2.73
C ASN A 50 -3.38 1.96 2.70
N VAL A 51 -2.96 2.78 3.66
CA VAL A 51 -3.34 4.19 3.69
C VAL A 51 -2.47 5.01 2.74
N ALA A 52 -1.18 4.69 2.63
CA ALA A 52 -0.27 5.42 1.75
C ALA A 52 -0.54 5.13 0.26
N LEU A 53 -0.60 3.85 -0.13
CA LEU A 53 -0.69 3.46 -1.55
C LEU A 53 -1.98 3.93 -2.22
N ARG A 54 -3.09 4.01 -1.49
CA ARG A 54 -4.37 4.51 -2.03
C ARG A 54 -4.44 6.03 -2.25
N ASN A 55 -3.35 6.76 -2.04
CA ASN A 55 -3.22 8.15 -2.50
C ASN A 55 -2.47 8.26 -3.85
N LEU A 56 -1.84 7.18 -4.32
CA LEU A 56 -0.98 7.22 -5.51
C LEU A 56 -1.74 6.78 -6.76
N GLU A 57 -1.91 7.67 -7.73
CA GLU A 57 -2.53 7.35 -9.02
C GLU A 57 -1.82 6.20 -9.75
N THR A 58 -0.49 6.10 -9.63
CA THR A 58 0.31 5.00 -10.20
C THR A 58 -0.05 3.63 -9.62
N PHE A 59 -0.53 3.56 -8.37
CA PHE A 59 -1.00 2.32 -7.76
C PHE A 59 -2.36 1.89 -8.32
N PHE A 60 -3.26 2.84 -8.58
CA PHE A 60 -4.54 2.57 -9.23
C PHE A 60 -4.33 2.01 -10.63
N ASN A 61 -3.44 2.64 -11.40
CA ASN A 61 -3.09 2.18 -12.74
C ASN A 61 -2.43 0.79 -12.75
N ALA A 62 -1.55 0.49 -11.77
CA ALA A 62 -0.88 -0.80 -11.70
C ALA A 62 -1.84 -1.98 -11.45
N PHE A 63 -2.91 -1.78 -10.69
CA PHE A 63 -3.85 -2.84 -10.31
C PHE A 63 -5.25 -2.70 -10.92
N GLY A 64 -5.51 -1.68 -11.72
CA GLY A 64 -6.82 -1.41 -12.32
C GLY A 64 -7.91 -1.13 -11.29
N ILE A 65 -7.58 -0.40 -10.22
CA ILE A 65 -8.49 -0.13 -9.10
C ILE A 65 -9.61 0.81 -9.55
N LYS A 66 -10.86 0.45 -9.26
CA LYS A 66 -12.06 1.19 -9.63
C LYS A 66 -12.96 1.44 -8.42
N ALA A 67 -13.95 2.31 -8.61
CA ALA A 67 -14.97 2.57 -7.59
C ALA A 67 -15.64 1.26 -7.13
N GLY A 68 -15.73 1.08 -5.82
CA GLY A 68 -16.24 -0.16 -5.19
C GLY A 68 -15.15 -1.12 -4.70
N ASP A 69 -13.91 -1.00 -5.18
CA ASP A 69 -12.81 -1.82 -4.66
C ASP A 69 -12.38 -1.35 -3.26
N ALA A 70 -11.89 -2.28 -2.43
CA ALA A 70 -11.51 -1.98 -1.04
C ALA A 70 -10.40 -0.92 -0.90
N MET A 71 -9.53 -0.80 -1.91
CA MET A 71 -8.44 0.16 -1.95
C MET A 71 -8.80 1.46 -2.68
N PHE A 72 -10.01 1.58 -3.23
CA PHE A 72 -10.44 2.77 -3.95
C PHE A 72 -10.49 4.00 -3.04
N ARG A 73 -10.02 5.15 -3.54
CA ARG A 73 -10.15 6.46 -2.90
C ARG A 73 -10.43 7.48 -4.01
N ALA A 74 -11.45 8.31 -3.81
CA ALA A 74 -11.80 9.38 -4.74
C ALA A 74 -10.62 10.34 -4.89
N GLU A 75 -10.39 10.88 -6.07
CA GLU A 75 -9.20 11.67 -6.39
C GLU A 75 -9.09 12.91 -5.49
N GLU A 76 -10.22 13.58 -5.24
CA GLU A 76 -10.40 14.72 -4.36
C GLU A 76 -10.04 14.43 -2.89
N ASP A 77 -10.10 13.16 -2.46
CA ASP A 77 -9.73 12.75 -1.11
C ASP A 77 -8.26 12.35 -1.02
N ARG A 78 -7.53 12.20 -2.14
CA ARG A 78 -6.14 11.74 -2.13
C ARG A 78 -5.23 12.86 -1.71
N VAL A 79 -4.29 12.53 -0.82
CA VAL A 79 -3.34 13.49 -0.28
C VAL A 79 -2.05 13.47 -1.10
N SER A 80 -1.66 14.63 -1.64
CA SER A 80 -0.35 14.88 -2.27
C SER A 80 0.31 16.06 -1.57
N ILE A 81 1.57 15.90 -1.15
CA ILE A 81 2.28 16.90 -0.33
C ILE A 81 3.50 17.47 -1.05
N TRP A 82 4.30 16.60 -1.67
CA TRP A 82 5.59 16.93 -2.27
C TRP A 82 5.48 17.18 -3.77
#